data_AF-T1B392-F1
#
_entry.id   AF-T1B392-F1
#
_cell.length_a   1.000
_cell.length_b   1.000
_cell.length_c   1.000
_cell.angle_alpha   90.00
_cell.angle_beta   90.00
_cell.angle_gamma   90.00
#
_symmetry.space_group_name_H-M   'P 1'
#
loop_
_entity.id
_entity.type
_entity.pdbx_description
1 polymer ?
#
loop_
_entity_poly.entity_id
_entity_poly.type
_entity_poly.pdbx_seq_one_letter_code
_entity_poly.pdbx_strand_id
1 'polypeptide(L)'
;MPVHRAAFDSGKHFRAWRLVIGMGVALSVALTGCATNSPLQEPAFIASLQHKVTDLFDNPNPCSNNARNIGIATGAVVGAVVGHQVQRNEKGTLIGAAVGATVGGLIGHSMDERRCKLYEIAQQDHLKLASATITPEKLGVSGKHTVGLDVQIQDQGVIFEKRSERLVPGARGYLDQIAAQYTPHALIESLGLHPPRQAVIAAEHRKVLIVAHAAQTADPLWA
;
A
#
# COMPACT_ATOMS: atom_id res chain seq x y z
N MET A 1 63.14 -35.58 -34.09
CA MET A 1 63.54 -34.24 -34.55
C MET A 1 63.28 -33.23 -33.44
N PRO A 2 64.14 -32.21 -33.26
CA PRO A 2 64.38 -31.58 -31.97
C PRO A 2 63.90 -30.12 -31.88
N VAL A 3 64.00 -29.54 -30.66
CA VAL A 3 64.07 -28.10 -30.28
C VAL A 3 62.83 -27.22 -30.65
N HIS A 4 62.20 -26.44 -29.77
CA HIS A 4 62.81 -25.39 -28.95
C HIS A 4 62.03 -25.07 -27.66
N ARG A 5 62.82 -24.92 -26.59
CA ARG A 5 62.58 -24.07 -25.42
C ARG A 5 63.01 -22.63 -25.75
N ALA A 6 62.27 -21.65 -25.28
CA ALA A 6 62.76 -20.35 -24.77
C ALA A 6 61.64 -19.81 -23.86
N ALA A 7 61.82 -19.61 -22.54
CA ALA A 7 62.66 -18.60 -21.86
C ALA A 7 62.14 -17.18 -22.23
N PHE A 8 61.95 -16.19 -21.36
CA PHE A 8 62.61 -15.77 -20.11
C PHE A 8 61.71 -14.58 -19.62
N ASP A 9 61.29 -14.48 -18.36
CA ASP A 9 61.96 -13.75 -17.25
C ASP A 9 61.32 -12.39 -16.89
N SER A 10 61.46 -12.09 -15.60
CA SER A 10 61.43 -10.78 -14.95
C SER A 10 60.06 -10.11 -14.79
N GLY A 11 59.65 -9.64 -13.61
CA GLY A 11 60.36 -9.48 -12.37
C GLY A 11 59.40 -8.88 -11.36
N LYS A 12 59.54 -9.36 -10.12
CA LYS A 12 59.02 -8.78 -8.88
C LYS A 12 59.10 -7.25 -8.89
N HIS A 13 57.99 -6.53 -8.75
CA HIS A 13 57.98 -5.24 -8.05
C HIS A 13 56.59 -4.91 -7.49
N PHE A 14 56.57 -4.66 -6.18
CA PHE A 14 55.63 -3.82 -5.43
C PHE A 14 54.15 -4.24 -5.40
N ARG A 15 53.72 -4.98 -4.37
CA ARG A 15 53.26 -4.45 -3.06
C ARG A 15 52.46 -3.14 -3.18
N ALA A 16 51.20 -3.27 -2.75
CA ALA A 16 50.28 -2.22 -2.28
C ALA A 16 49.47 -1.47 -3.32
N TRP A 17 48.28 -2.00 -3.64
CA TRP A 17 47.07 -1.21 -3.41
C TRP A 17 45.88 -2.13 -3.14
N ARG A 18 45.30 -1.97 -1.94
CA ARG A 18 44.00 -2.50 -1.54
C ARG A 18 42.93 -1.73 -2.31
N LEU A 19 41.77 -2.37 -2.50
CA LEU A 19 40.47 -1.84 -2.97
C LEU A 19 40.14 -2.14 -4.44
N VAL A 20 39.18 -3.03 -4.65
CA VAL A 20 38.01 -2.98 -5.58
C VAL A 20 37.25 -4.29 -5.30
N ILE A 21 36.32 -4.35 -4.35
CA ILE A 21 34.86 -4.19 -4.51
C ILE A 21 34.32 -4.91 -5.76
N GLY A 22 33.66 -6.04 -5.55
CA GLY A 22 32.91 -6.73 -6.60
C GLY A 22 32.36 -8.08 -6.18
N MET A 23 31.86 -8.23 -4.95
CA MET A 23 31.14 -9.43 -4.55
C MET A 23 29.65 -9.17 -4.73
N GLY A 24 29.10 -9.74 -5.80
CA GLY A 24 27.66 -9.88 -5.96
C GLY A 24 27.11 -10.63 -4.77
N VAL A 25 26.16 -10.01 -4.07
CA VAL A 25 25.37 -10.68 -3.04
C VAL A 25 23.94 -10.73 -3.55
N ALA A 26 23.65 -11.85 -4.20
CA ALA A 26 22.30 -12.40 -4.23
C ALA A 26 21.92 -12.68 -2.77
N LEU A 27 21.22 -11.74 -2.12
CA LEU A 27 20.65 -11.95 -0.80
C LEU A 27 19.18 -12.35 -0.97
N SER A 28 19.00 -13.65 -1.12
CA SER A 28 17.75 -14.35 -0.84
C SER A 28 17.20 -13.89 0.51
N VAL A 29 16.04 -13.23 0.48
CA VAL A 29 15.29 -12.81 1.66
C VAL A 29 14.68 -14.06 2.31
N ALA A 30 15.46 -14.71 3.17
CA ALA A 30 14.92 -15.57 4.20
C ALA A 30 14.44 -14.66 5.34
N LEU A 31 13.11 -14.51 5.48
CA LEU A 31 12.47 -13.92 6.66
C LEU A 31 12.61 -14.89 7.84
N THR A 32 13.84 -15.06 8.36
CA THR A 32 14.02 -15.58 9.71
C THR A 32 13.60 -14.48 10.67
N GLY A 33 12.53 -14.75 11.42
CA GLY A 33 12.15 -13.93 12.56
C GLY A 33 13.33 -13.80 13.52
N CYS A 34 13.79 -12.57 13.71
CA CYS A 34 14.67 -12.23 14.83
C CYS A 34 13.93 -11.19 15.67
N ALA A 35 13.54 -11.59 16.87
CA ALA A 35 13.37 -10.66 17.96
C ALA A 35 14.74 -10.00 18.22
N THR A 36 14.89 -8.73 17.88
CA THR A 36 16.09 -7.94 18.17
C THR A 36 15.70 -6.79 19.10
N ASN A 37 16.31 -6.79 20.28
CA ASN A 37 16.10 -5.80 21.32
C ASN A 37 16.93 -4.55 20.98
N SER A 38 16.41 -3.69 20.12
CA SER A 38 16.93 -2.32 19.95
C SER A 38 16.23 -1.39 20.94
N PRO A 39 16.86 -0.31 21.44
CA PRO A 39 16.17 0.70 22.26
C PRO A 39 15.03 1.43 21.51
N LEU A 40 14.96 1.31 20.17
CA LEU A 40 13.83 1.72 19.33
C LEU A 40 12.76 0.61 19.13
N GLN A 41 12.97 -0.55 19.74
CA GLN A 41 12.03 -1.66 19.92
C GLN A 41 11.27 -1.51 21.25
N GLU A 42 11.23 -0.33 21.88
CA GLU A 42 10.37 -0.18 23.05
C GLU A 42 8.92 -0.18 22.58
N PRO A 43 8.09 -1.15 23.02
CA PRO A 43 6.67 -1.17 22.71
C PRO A 43 5.97 0.11 23.17
N ALA A 44 6.58 0.91 24.06
CA ALA A 44 6.07 2.17 24.56
C ALA A 44 5.97 3.28 23.49
N PHE A 45 6.90 3.44 22.54
CA PHE A 45 6.79 4.48 21.49
C PHE A 45 5.73 4.10 20.44
N ILE A 46 5.69 2.83 20.06
CA ILE A 46 4.68 2.29 19.13
C ILE A 46 3.29 2.31 19.79
N ALA A 47 3.17 1.89 21.05
CA ALA A 47 1.89 1.86 21.78
C ALA A 47 1.39 3.25 22.19
N SER A 48 2.29 4.20 22.50
CA SER A 48 1.90 5.59 22.78
C SER A 48 1.37 6.32 21.55
N LEU A 49 1.76 5.89 20.34
CA LEU A 49 1.15 6.33 19.09
C LEU A 49 -0.18 5.62 18.83
N GLN A 50 -0.32 4.32 19.13
CA GLN A 50 -1.55 3.56 18.87
C GLN A 50 -2.79 4.13 19.58
N HIS A 51 -2.69 4.47 20.87
CA HIS A 51 -3.85 4.99 21.62
C HIS A 51 -4.30 6.37 21.13
N LYS A 52 -3.36 7.23 20.72
CA LYS A 52 -3.63 8.57 20.17
C LYS A 52 -4.07 8.54 18.71
N VAL A 53 -3.76 7.44 18.03
CA VAL A 53 -4.17 7.14 16.67
C VAL A 53 -5.67 6.84 16.71
N THR A 54 -6.14 5.79 17.39
CA THR A 54 -7.57 5.36 17.39
C THR A 54 -8.61 6.48 17.58
N ASP A 55 -8.38 7.42 18.49
CA ASP A 55 -9.33 8.52 18.79
C ASP A 55 -9.37 9.64 17.73
N LEU A 56 -8.37 9.71 16.84
CA LEU A 56 -8.37 10.60 15.68
C LEU A 56 -9.14 10.01 14.48
N PHE A 57 -9.65 8.77 14.59
CA PHE A 57 -10.12 7.96 13.45
C PHE A 57 -11.61 7.66 13.39
N ASP A 58 -12.39 8.05 14.40
CA ASP A 58 -13.85 7.99 14.35
C ASP A 58 -14.45 9.33 13.92
N ASN A 59 -14.10 9.75 12.69
CA ASN A 59 -14.92 10.74 12.00
C ASN A 59 -15.85 10.00 11.03
N PRO A 60 -17.18 10.03 11.25
CA PRO A 60 -18.12 9.42 10.31
C PRO A 60 -18.16 10.14 8.96
N ASN A 61 -17.51 11.31 8.83
CA ASN A 61 -17.44 12.02 7.56
C ASN A 61 -16.59 11.24 6.53
N PRO A 62 -17.18 10.78 5.41
CA PRO A 62 -16.48 10.01 4.37
C PRO A 62 -15.41 10.81 3.62
N CYS A 63 -15.43 12.14 3.74
CA CYS A 63 -14.44 13.06 3.17
C CYS A 63 -13.36 13.52 4.16
N SER A 64 -13.26 12.90 5.35
CA SER A 64 -12.22 13.21 6.33
C SER A 64 -10.84 12.69 5.90
N ASN A 65 -9.78 13.30 6.42
CA ASN A 65 -8.37 12.93 6.13
C ASN A 65 -7.86 11.75 7.00
N ASN A 66 -8.73 10.79 7.30
CA ASN A 66 -8.44 9.74 8.27
C ASN A 66 -7.38 8.78 7.72
N ALA A 67 -7.53 8.28 6.49
CA ALA A 67 -6.56 7.37 5.90
C ALA A 67 -5.20 8.04 5.69
N ARG A 68 -5.16 9.33 5.33
CA ARG A 68 -3.94 10.15 5.29
C ARG A 68 -3.22 10.14 6.63
N ASN A 69 -3.93 10.46 7.71
CA ASN A 69 -3.34 10.53 9.04
C ASN A 69 -2.85 9.15 9.52
N ILE A 70 -3.61 8.08 9.26
CA ILE A 70 -3.15 6.69 9.52
C ILE A 70 -1.90 6.40 8.70
N GLY A 71 -1.90 6.76 7.42
CA GLY A 71 -0.80 6.54 6.50
C GLY A 71 0.48 7.25 6.94
N ILE A 72 0.40 8.50 7.40
CA ILE A 72 1.52 9.25 7.96
C ILE A 72 2.09 8.52 9.18
N ALA A 73 1.26 8.20 10.17
CA ALA A 73 1.72 7.60 11.41
C ALA A 73 2.32 6.20 11.18
N THR A 74 1.59 5.37 10.43
CA THR A 74 1.98 4.00 10.12
C THR A 74 3.23 3.96 9.24
N GLY A 75 3.26 4.81 8.22
CA GLY A 75 4.40 4.96 7.33
C GLY A 75 5.65 5.44 8.06
N ALA A 76 5.52 6.39 8.99
CA ALA A 76 6.63 6.86 9.81
C ALA A 76 7.23 5.71 10.63
N VAL A 77 6.38 4.90 11.28
CA VAL A 77 6.82 3.76 12.09
C VAL A 77 7.55 2.72 11.25
N VAL A 78 6.94 2.26 10.15
CA VAL A 78 7.55 1.24 9.28
C VAL A 78 8.84 1.78 8.66
N GLY A 79 8.83 3.02 8.20
CA GLY A 79 9.98 3.70 7.64
C GLY A 79 11.13 3.84 8.63
N ALA A 80 10.83 4.20 9.89
CA ALA A 80 11.83 4.29 10.95
C ALA A 80 12.54 2.96 11.20
N VAL A 81 11.77 1.87 11.30
CA VAL A 81 12.30 0.52 11.51
C VAL A 81 13.20 0.10 10.34
N VAL A 82 12.71 0.25 9.10
CA VAL A 82 13.49 -0.11 7.90
C VAL A 82 14.75 0.75 7.78
N GLY A 83 14.64 2.07 7.98
CA GLY A 83 15.76 3.00 7.91
C GLY A 83 16.83 2.72 8.97
N HIS A 84 16.40 2.35 10.19
CA HIS A 84 17.31 1.92 11.24
C HIS A 84 18.03 0.62 10.87
N GLN A 85 17.35 -0.36 10.28
CA GLN A 85 18.01 -1.62 9.88
C GLN A 85 19.08 -1.42 8.80
N VAL A 86 18.89 -0.47 7.90
CA VAL A 86 19.82 -0.17 6.80
C VAL A 86 21.06 0.58 7.29
N GLN A 87 20.91 1.65 8.08
CA GLN A 87 22.05 2.48 8.50
C GLN A 87 22.52 2.24 9.95
N ARG A 88 21.72 1.53 10.76
CA ARG A 88 21.97 1.22 12.18
C ARG A 88 22.30 2.44 13.03
N ASN A 89 21.73 3.59 12.69
CA ASN A 89 21.94 4.85 13.39
C ASN A 89 20.64 5.69 13.43
N GLU A 90 20.66 6.77 14.20
CA GLU A 90 19.51 7.68 14.35
C GLU A 90 19.17 8.43 13.07
N LYS A 91 20.16 8.74 12.24
CA LYS A 91 19.96 9.42 10.95
C LYS A 91 19.12 8.56 10.01
N GLY A 92 19.42 7.26 9.92
CA GLY A 92 18.68 6.30 9.13
C GLY A 92 17.25 6.14 9.62
N THR A 93 17.06 6.10 10.95
CA THR A 93 15.73 6.09 11.57
C THR A 93 14.92 7.32 11.16
N LEU A 94 15.49 8.52 11.30
CA LEU A 94 14.77 9.76 11.03
C LEU A 94 14.45 9.94 9.53
N ILE A 95 15.42 9.63 8.67
CA ILE A 95 15.22 9.68 7.21
C ILE A 95 14.17 8.65 6.79
N GLY A 96 14.26 7.42 7.31
CA GLY A 96 13.30 6.36 7.05
C GLY A 96 11.89 6.76 7.50
N ALA A 97 11.76 7.32 8.71
CA ALA A 97 10.49 7.81 9.23
C ALA A 97 9.91 8.92 8.35
N ALA A 98 10.72 9.90 7.96
CA ALA A 98 10.27 10.99 7.11
C ALA A 98 9.78 10.49 5.74
N VAL A 99 10.57 9.65 5.07
CA VAL A 99 10.18 9.07 3.77
C VAL A 99 8.93 8.20 3.90
N GLY A 100 8.86 7.36 4.92
CA GLY A 100 7.71 6.50 5.17
C GLY A 100 6.45 7.28 5.47
N ALA A 101 6.54 8.35 6.28
CA ALA A 101 5.43 9.25 6.58
C ALA A 101 4.92 9.95 5.32
N THR A 102 5.81 10.44 4.45
CA THR A 102 5.43 11.08 3.20
C THR A 102 4.68 10.11 2.28
N VAL A 103 5.24 8.92 2.04
CA VAL A 103 4.61 7.94 1.15
C VAL A 103 3.28 7.46 1.71
N GLY A 104 3.25 7.10 3.00
CA GLY A 104 2.03 6.66 3.67
C GLY A 104 0.96 7.74 3.67
N GLY A 105 1.35 9.00 3.88
CA GLY A 105 0.43 10.14 3.82
C GLY A 105 -0.15 10.37 2.43
N LEU A 106 0.64 10.27 1.37
CA LEU A 106 0.16 10.41 -0.01
C LEU A 106 -0.80 9.29 -0.39
N ILE A 107 -0.45 8.04 -0.07
CA ILE A 107 -1.34 6.89 -0.31
C ILE A 107 -2.63 7.04 0.49
N GLY A 108 -2.55 7.41 1.77
CA GLY A 108 -3.73 7.63 2.61
C GLY A 108 -4.62 8.76 2.09
N HIS A 109 -4.03 9.87 1.65
CA HIS A 109 -4.76 10.98 1.05
C HIS A 109 -5.53 10.54 -0.21
N SER A 110 -4.90 9.76 -1.08
CA SER A 110 -5.59 9.20 -2.25
C SER A 110 -6.77 8.29 -1.89
N MET A 111 -6.72 7.61 -0.74
CA MET A 111 -7.84 6.80 -0.27
C MET A 111 -8.99 7.68 0.23
N ASP A 112 -8.67 8.73 0.99
CA ASP A 112 -9.67 9.69 1.49
C ASP A 112 -10.36 10.43 0.33
N GLU A 113 -9.61 10.88 -0.68
CA GLU A 113 -10.18 11.56 -1.85
C GLU A 113 -11.14 10.64 -2.64
N ARG A 114 -10.75 9.38 -2.85
CA ARG A 114 -11.61 8.39 -3.52
C ARG A 114 -12.87 8.10 -2.72
N ARG A 115 -12.76 7.93 -1.40
CA ARG A 115 -13.94 7.73 -0.53
C ARG A 115 -14.90 8.91 -0.65
N CYS A 116 -14.37 10.13 -0.65
CA CYS A 116 -15.17 11.33 -0.79
C CYS A 116 -15.91 11.37 -2.13
N LYS A 117 -15.20 11.19 -3.25
CA LYS A 117 -15.81 11.18 -4.59
C LYS A 117 -16.86 10.08 -4.76
N LEU A 118 -16.57 8.88 -4.25
CA LEU A 118 -17.54 7.76 -4.29
C LEU A 118 -18.79 8.06 -3.46
N TYR A 119 -18.63 8.74 -2.32
CA TYR A 119 -19.76 9.18 -1.52
C TYR A 119 -20.58 10.27 -2.22
N GLU A 120 -19.95 11.21 -2.91
CA GLU A 120 -20.64 12.22 -3.72
C GLU A 120 -21.46 11.58 -4.85
N ILE A 121 -20.86 10.65 -5.61
CA ILE A 121 -21.57 9.90 -6.65
C ILE A 121 -22.74 9.12 -6.04
N ALA A 122 -22.52 8.46 -4.91
CA ALA A 122 -23.58 7.70 -4.24
C ALA A 122 -24.76 8.58 -3.78
N GLN A 123 -24.49 9.79 -3.30
CA GLN A 123 -25.54 10.74 -2.91
C GLN A 123 -26.30 11.28 -4.11
N GLN A 124 -25.62 11.56 -5.22
CA GLN A 124 -26.23 12.05 -6.46
C GLN A 124 -27.14 11.00 -7.11
N ASP A 125 -26.70 9.74 -7.12
CA ASP A 125 -27.39 8.64 -7.80
C ASP A 125 -28.22 7.76 -6.83
N HIS A 126 -28.45 8.22 -5.59
CA HIS A 126 -29.20 7.52 -4.54
C HIS A 126 -28.71 6.09 -4.27
N LEU A 127 -27.41 5.84 -4.43
CA LEU A 127 -26.77 4.57 -4.13
C LEU A 127 -26.54 4.46 -2.62
N LYS A 128 -26.77 3.27 -2.06
CA LYS A 128 -26.37 2.96 -0.69
C LYS A 128 -24.95 2.45 -0.68
N LEU A 129 -24.03 3.33 -0.32
CA LEU A 129 -22.61 3.04 -0.26
C LEU A 129 -22.13 2.97 1.19
N ALA A 130 -21.40 1.91 1.52
CA ALA A 130 -20.60 1.80 2.74
C ALA A 130 -19.14 1.64 2.34
N SER A 131 -18.23 2.28 3.07
CA SER A 131 -16.80 2.08 2.85
C SER A 131 -16.09 1.84 4.16
N ALA A 132 -15.09 0.97 4.13
CA ALA A 132 -14.29 0.62 5.29
C ALA A 132 -12.83 0.48 4.89
N THR A 133 -11.95 0.75 5.83
CA THR A 133 -10.54 0.42 5.68
C THR A 133 -10.35 -1.09 5.78
N ILE A 134 -9.57 -1.69 4.88
CA ILE A 134 -9.20 -3.10 4.98
C ILE A 134 -8.03 -3.23 5.95
N THR A 135 -8.32 -3.81 7.11
CA THR A 135 -7.29 -4.24 8.05
C THR A 135 -6.85 -5.67 7.73
N PRO A 136 -5.59 -6.04 8.00
CA PRO A 136 -5.08 -7.39 7.76
C PRO A 136 -5.88 -8.48 8.48
N GLU A 137 -6.47 -8.17 9.64
CA GLU A 137 -7.31 -9.13 10.38
C GLU A 137 -8.52 -9.57 9.56
N LYS A 138 -9.12 -8.66 8.77
CA LYS A 138 -10.26 -8.97 7.89
C LYS A 138 -9.87 -9.82 6.67
N LEU A 139 -8.58 -9.87 6.32
CA LEU A 139 -8.06 -10.65 5.20
C LEU A 139 -7.46 -12.00 5.63
N GLY A 140 -7.38 -12.29 6.94
CA GLY A 140 -6.72 -13.49 7.45
C GLY A 140 -5.21 -13.50 7.22
N VAL A 141 -4.59 -12.34 6.99
CA VAL A 141 -3.16 -12.19 6.71
C VAL A 141 -2.46 -11.60 7.94
N SER A 142 -1.30 -12.14 8.33
CA SER A 142 -0.49 -11.55 9.40
C SER A 142 0.10 -10.21 8.96
N GLY A 143 -0.32 -9.14 9.62
CA GLY A 143 0.17 -7.78 9.45
C GLY A 143 -0.59 -6.82 10.35
N LYS A 144 -0.03 -5.65 10.68
CA LYS A 144 -0.70 -4.61 11.50
C LYS A 144 -1.05 -3.35 10.72
N HIS A 145 -0.90 -3.39 9.39
CA HIS A 145 -0.98 -2.21 8.53
C HIS A 145 -2.18 -2.32 7.60
N THR A 146 -3.00 -1.27 7.57
CA THR A 146 -4.05 -1.07 6.57
C THR A 146 -3.54 -1.35 5.16
N VAL A 147 -4.21 -2.26 4.43
CA VAL A 147 -3.75 -2.72 3.11
C VAL A 147 -4.59 -2.15 1.98
N GLY A 148 -5.78 -1.61 2.26
CA GLY A 148 -6.67 -1.14 1.20
C GLY A 148 -7.98 -0.50 1.66
N LEU A 149 -8.86 -0.32 0.69
CA LEU A 149 -10.18 0.27 0.82
C LEU A 149 -11.22 -0.76 0.37
N ASP A 150 -12.13 -1.12 1.27
CA ASP A 150 -13.33 -1.89 0.97
C ASP A 150 -14.49 -0.92 0.69
N VAL A 151 -15.19 -1.11 -0.42
CA VAL A 151 -16.36 -0.31 -0.79
C VAL A 151 -17.46 -1.27 -1.16
N GLN A 152 -18.58 -1.15 -0.45
CA GLN A 152 -19.77 -1.95 -0.65
C GLN A 152 -20.87 -1.06 -1.16
N ILE A 153 -21.47 -1.46 -2.28
CA ILE A 153 -22.62 -0.78 -2.86
C ILE A 153 -23.79 -1.75 -2.76
N GLN A 154 -24.83 -1.35 -2.06
CA GLN A 154 -26.05 -2.13 -1.96
C GLN A 154 -26.96 -1.78 -3.13
N ASP A 155 -27.19 -2.75 -4.01
CA ASP A 155 -28.19 -2.61 -5.06
C ASP A 155 -29.61 -2.73 -4.47
N GLN A 156 -30.38 -1.65 -4.59
CA GLN A 156 -31.80 -1.62 -4.20
C GLN A 156 -32.72 -1.61 -5.42
N GLY A 157 -32.26 -2.15 -6.55
CA GLY A 157 -32.93 -2.09 -7.86
C GLY A 157 -32.55 -0.84 -8.65
N VAL A 158 -31.40 -0.24 -8.33
CA VAL A 158 -30.86 0.95 -8.99
C VAL A 158 -29.70 0.62 -9.90
N ILE A 159 -29.06 -0.55 -9.73
CA ILE A 159 -27.96 -1.05 -10.57
C ILE A 159 -28.48 -2.06 -11.57
N PHE A 160 -29.16 -3.10 -11.10
CA PHE A 160 -29.70 -4.16 -11.94
C PHE A 160 -31.23 -4.20 -11.89
N GLU A 161 -31.84 -4.60 -13.00
CA GLU A 161 -33.24 -5.01 -13.01
C GLU A 161 -33.45 -6.20 -12.06
N LYS A 162 -34.61 -6.26 -11.40
CA LYS A 162 -34.88 -7.34 -10.43
C LYS A 162 -34.74 -8.72 -11.09
N ARG A 163 -33.97 -9.61 -10.45
CA ARG A 163 -33.72 -10.98 -10.92
C ARG A 163 -33.12 -11.05 -12.33
N SER A 164 -32.34 -10.03 -12.70
CA SER A 164 -31.75 -9.89 -14.03
C SER A 164 -30.30 -9.44 -13.89
N GLU A 165 -29.48 -9.80 -14.88
CA GLU A 165 -28.12 -9.30 -15.06
C GLU A 165 -28.08 -7.99 -15.87
N ARG A 166 -29.25 -7.54 -16.36
CA ARG A 166 -29.36 -6.31 -17.12
C ARG A 166 -29.30 -5.11 -16.19
N LEU A 167 -28.47 -4.14 -16.58
CA LEU A 167 -28.42 -2.84 -15.95
C LEU A 167 -29.72 -2.07 -16.20
N VAL A 168 -30.20 -1.35 -15.19
CA VAL A 168 -31.30 -0.39 -15.41
C VAL A 168 -30.82 0.78 -16.28
N PRO A 169 -31.73 1.46 -17.00
CA PRO A 169 -31.37 2.66 -17.76
C PRO A 169 -30.71 3.71 -16.85
N GLY A 170 -29.58 4.27 -17.31
CA GLY A 170 -28.80 5.25 -16.53
C GLY A 170 -27.72 4.64 -15.64
N ALA A 171 -27.81 3.35 -15.27
CA ALA A 171 -26.84 2.74 -14.35
C ALA A 171 -25.40 2.76 -14.85
N ARG A 172 -25.21 2.61 -16.18
CA ARG A 172 -23.88 2.72 -16.80
C ARG A 172 -23.18 4.03 -16.48
N GLY A 173 -23.92 5.14 -16.43
CA GLY A 173 -23.35 6.47 -16.24
C GLY A 173 -22.62 6.60 -14.90
N TYR A 174 -23.28 6.28 -13.79
CA TYR A 174 -22.64 6.37 -12.48
C TYR A 174 -21.65 5.22 -12.24
N LEU A 175 -21.85 4.04 -12.85
CA LEU A 175 -20.86 2.95 -12.80
C LEU A 175 -19.56 3.35 -13.49
N ASP A 176 -19.62 4.07 -14.62
CA ASP A 176 -18.44 4.61 -15.30
C ASP A 176 -17.74 5.67 -14.43
N GLN A 177 -18.50 6.53 -13.74
CA GLN A 177 -17.94 7.50 -12.79
C GLN A 177 -17.24 6.81 -11.61
N ILE A 178 -17.84 5.76 -11.07
CA ILE A 178 -17.21 4.93 -10.03
C ILE A 178 -15.93 4.30 -10.58
N ALA A 179 -15.98 3.65 -11.75
CA ALA A 179 -14.84 3.00 -12.37
C ALA A 179 -13.68 3.97 -12.64
N ALA A 180 -13.98 5.21 -13.03
CA ALA A 180 -12.97 6.25 -13.24
C ALA A 180 -12.12 6.51 -11.99
N GLN A 181 -12.71 6.43 -10.79
CA GLN A 181 -12.00 6.59 -9.51
C GLN A 181 -10.98 5.46 -9.25
N TYR A 182 -11.06 4.35 -9.99
CA TYR A 182 -10.16 3.22 -9.83
C TYR A 182 -9.04 3.16 -10.86
N THR A 183 -9.00 4.06 -11.84
CA THR A 183 -7.95 4.07 -12.86
C THR A 183 -6.58 4.43 -12.25
N PRO A 184 -5.47 3.88 -12.79
CA PRO A 184 -4.12 4.28 -12.37
C PRO A 184 -3.88 5.77 -12.53
N HIS A 185 -4.40 6.38 -13.60
CA HIS A 185 -4.26 7.80 -13.87
C HIS A 185 -4.89 8.67 -12.76
N ALA A 186 -6.14 8.41 -12.40
CA ALA A 186 -6.81 9.16 -11.32
C ALA A 186 -6.06 9.02 -9.98
N LEU A 187 -5.50 7.84 -9.71
CA LEU A 187 -4.72 7.61 -8.51
C LEU A 187 -3.39 8.40 -8.53
N ILE A 188 -2.66 8.41 -9.62
CA ILE A 188 -1.39 9.15 -9.73
C ILE A 188 -1.64 10.66 -9.59
N GLU A 189 -2.73 11.17 -10.17
CA GLU A 189 -3.13 12.57 -10.06
C GLU A 189 -3.40 12.99 -8.59
N SER A 190 -4.09 12.13 -7.82
CA SER A 190 -4.35 12.38 -6.40
C SER A 190 -3.10 12.43 -5.50
N LEU A 191 -1.94 11.99 -6.00
CA LEU A 191 -0.68 12.08 -5.25
C LEU A 191 -0.04 13.47 -5.31
N GLY A 192 -0.57 14.39 -6.12
CA GLY A 192 -0.09 15.76 -6.25
C GLY A 192 1.12 15.94 -7.18
N LEU A 193 1.79 17.10 -7.06
CA LEU A 193 2.91 17.45 -7.93
C LEU A 193 4.21 16.77 -7.48
N HIS A 194 4.84 16.02 -8.39
CA HIS A 194 6.10 15.27 -8.17
C HIS A 194 6.02 14.22 -7.06
N PRO A 195 5.12 13.22 -7.18
CA PRO A 195 5.04 12.15 -6.19
C PRO A 195 6.34 11.33 -6.19
N PRO A 196 6.75 10.79 -5.02
CA PRO A 196 7.92 9.93 -4.95
C PRO A 196 7.69 8.68 -5.80
N ARG A 197 8.72 8.23 -6.52
CA ARG A 197 8.64 7.12 -7.48
C ARG A 197 7.97 5.85 -6.91
N GLN A 198 8.24 5.55 -5.64
CA GLN A 198 7.63 4.42 -4.94
C GLN A 198 6.11 4.52 -4.81
N ALA A 199 5.55 5.73 -4.63
CA ALA A 199 4.11 5.94 -4.58
C ALA A 199 3.47 5.76 -5.97
N VAL A 200 4.16 6.19 -7.03
CA VAL A 200 3.72 5.98 -8.42
C VAL A 200 3.69 4.49 -8.76
N ILE A 201 4.75 3.74 -8.45
CA ILE A 201 4.82 2.30 -8.67
C ILE A 201 3.70 1.57 -7.90
N ALA A 202 3.46 1.98 -6.65
CA ALA A 202 2.35 1.42 -5.86
C ALA A 202 0.99 1.72 -6.48
N ALA A 203 0.81 2.88 -7.11
CA ALA A 203 -0.41 3.25 -7.82
C ALA A 203 -0.61 2.44 -9.11
N GLU A 204 0.45 2.27 -9.91
CA GLU A 204 0.42 1.54 -11.18
C GLU A 204 0.13 0.04 -11.00
N HIS A 205 0.65 -0.57 -9.95
CA HIS A 205 0.48 -2.01 -9.69
C HIS A 205 -0.70 -2.36 -8.77
N ARG A 206 -1.57 -1.39 -8.49
CA ARG A 206 -2.73 -1.63 -7.64
C ARG A 206 -3.69 -2.63 -8.28
N LYS A 207 -4.17 -3.59 -7.49
CA LYS A 207 -5.22 -4.53 -7.89
C LYS A 207 -6.58 -4.06 -7.37
N VAL A 208 -7.61 -4.27 -8.16
CA VAL A 208 -9.02 -4.08 -7.77
C VAL A 208 -9.69 -5.44 -7.79
N LEU A 209 -10.30 -5.83 -6.68
CA LEU A 209 -11.12 -7.03 -6.57
C LEU A 209 -12.57 -6.59 -6.52
N ILE A 210 -13.39 -7.11 -7.44
CA ILE A 210 -14.83 -6.89 -7.46
C ILE A 210 -15.49 -8.19 -7.03
N VAL A 211 -16.32 -8.12 -6.00
CA VAL A 211 -17.09 -9.26 -5.49
C VAL A 211 -18.57 -8.89 -5.54
N ALA A 212 -19.37 -9.75 -6.17
CA ALA A 212 -20.82 -9.61 -6.19
C ALA A 212 -21.44 -10.60 -5.20
N HIS A 213 -22.41 -10.11 -4.41
CA HIS A 213 -23.20 -10.94 -3.51
C HIS A 213 -24.66 -10.88 -3.95
N ALA A 214 -25.32 -12.04 -3.96
CA ALA A 214 -26.77 -12.14 -4.12
C ALA A 214 -27.36 -12.67 -2.82
N ALA A 215 -28.46 -12.07 -2.36
CA ALA A 215 -29.19 -12.61 -1.21
C ALA A 215 -29.82 -13.95 -1.61
N GLN A 216 -29.61 -14.97 -0.77
CA GLN A 216 -30.25 -16.26 -0.96
C GLN A 216 -31.70 -16.14 -0.49
N THR A 217 -32.61 -15.82 -1.40
CA THR A 217 -34.05 -15.95 -1.14
C THR A 217 -34.44 -17.40 -1.40
N ALA A 218 -35.01 -18.07 -0.39
CA ALA A 218 -35.64 -19.38 -0.55
C ALA A 218 -36.87 -19.24 -1.45
N ASP A 219 -36.65 -19.25 -2.77
CA ASP A 219 -37.69 -19.21 -3.78
C ASP A 219 -37.75 -20.62 -4.40
N PRO A 220 -38.86 -21.36 -4.31
CA PRO A 220 -38.93 -22.78 -4.70
C PRO A 220 -38.79 -23.04 -6.21
N LEU A 221 -38.56 -22.00 -7.02
CA LEU A 221 -38.44 -22.12 -8.48
C LEU A 221 -37.04 -22.54 -8.97
N TRP A 222 -36.09 -22.78 -8.04
CA TRP A 222 -34.77 -23.35 -8.33
C TRP A 222 -34.47 -24.64 -7.55
N ALA A 223 -35.48 -25.26 -6.94
CA ALA A 223 -35.40 -26.61 -6.38
C ALA A 223 -35.79 -27.68 -7.41
#